data_AF-A0AA43M9R9-F1
#
_entry.id   AF-A0AA43M9R9-F1
#
_cell.length_a   1.000
_cell.length_b   1.000
_cell.length_c   1.000
_cell.angle_alpha   90.00
_cell.angle_beta   90.00
_cell.angle_gamma   90.00
#
_symmetry.space_group_name_H-M   'P 1'
#
loop_
_entity.id
_entity.type
_entity.pdbx_description
1 polymer ?
#
loop_
_entity_poly.entity_id
_entity_poly.type
_entity_poly.pdbx_seq_one_letter_code
_entity_poly.pdbx_strand_id
1 'polypeptide(L)'
;MLNNQDFAQSNAKSPVKRRLSVVGSPHQELPTSKCPSKEFNQATKLLQQTIARIEGAYAHSTIRAYKADFGKFIEFCEEHTEGALPALPSSIANFIIELSNDKRSSAGIRRG
;
A
#
# COMPACT_ATOMS: atom_id res chain seq x y z
N MET A 1 7.77 -32.92 38.56
CA MET A 1 6.84 -32.86 37.41
C MET A 1 5.62 -32.06 37.86
N LEU A 2 5.49 -30.79 37.43
CA LEU A 2 4.29 -29.99 37.68
C LEU A 2 3.37 -30.11 36.46
N ASN A 3 2.15 -30.60 36.69
CA ASN A 3 1.10 -30.72 35.68
C ASN A 3 0.38 -29.38 35.53
N ASN A 4 0.56 -28.72 34.38
CA ASN A 4 -0.29 -27.62 33.94
C ASN A 4 -1.56 -28.20 33.29
N GLN A 5 -2.60 -28.44 34.07
CA GLN A 5 -3.96 -28.66 33.58
C GLN A 5 -4.89 -27.65 34.22
N ASP A 6 -4.89 -26.40 33.73
CA ASP A 6 -5.92 -25.41 34.09
C ASP A 6 -5.98 -24.22 33.10
N PHE A 7 -5.77 -24.48 31.80
CA PHE A 7 -5.87 -23.46 30.76
C PHE A 7 -6.94 -23.80 29.71
N ALA A 8 -8.14 -24.19 30.15
CA ALA A 8 -9.29 -24.28 29.24
C ALA A 8 -10.61 -24.25 29.99
N GLN A 9 -11.07 -23.07 30.40
CA GLN A 9 -12.49 -22.71 30.49
C GLN A 9 -12.67 -21.25 30.88
N SER A 10 -12.91 -20.38 29.90
CA SER A 10 -13.69 -19.17 30.14
C SER A 10 -14.57 -18.83 28.93
N ASN A 11 -15.83 -19.20 29.08
CA ASN A 11 -17.08 -18.69 28.52
C ASN A 11 -17.02 -17.70 27.34
N ALA A 12 -17.65 -18.10 26.24
CA ALA A 12 -18.10 -17.24 25.17
C ALA A 12 -19.03 -16.13 25.71
N LYS A 13 -18.61 -14.87 25.59
CA LYS A 13 -19.48 -13.71 25.83
C LYS A 13 -19.98 -13.17 24.48
N SER A 14 -21.30 -13.22 24.35
CA SER A 14 -22.19 -12.76 23.27
C SER A 14 -21.83 -11.38 22.66
N PRO A 15 -22.11 -11.15 21.36
CA PRO A 15 -21.68 -9.96 20.64
C PRO A 15 -22.51 -8.72 21.01
N VAL A 16 -21.85 -7.71 21.56
CA VAL A 16 -22.42 -6.37 21.69
C VAL A 16 -22.39 -5.70 20.32
N LYS A 17 -23.55 -5.58 19.69
CA LYS A 17 -23.80 -4.70 18.52
C LYS A 17 -23.41 -3.26 18.86
N ARG A 18 -22.22 -2.82 18.44
CA ARG A 18 -21.95 -1.39 18.27
C ARG A 18 -22.25 -1.00 16.83
N ARG A 19 -23.46 -0.48 16.64
CA ARG A 19 -23.88 0.31 15.49
C ARG A 19 -23.15 1.67 15.60
N LEU A 20 -22.06 1.86 14.85
CA LEU A 20 -21.46 3.18 14.70
C LEU A 20 -22.05 3.82 13.43
N SER A 21 -22.72 4.93 13.66
CA SER A 21 -23.43 5.74 12.67
C SER A 21 -22.48 6.41 11.69
N VAL A 22 -22.84 6.26 10.41
CA VAL A 22 -22.49 7.16 9.30
C VAL A 22 -22.70 8.61 9.73
N VAL A 23 -21.62 9.40 9.71
CA VAL A 23 -21.69 10.86 9.62
C VAL A 23 -20.95 11.23 8.36
N GLY A 24 -21.73 11.60 7.34
CA GLY A 24 -21.23 12.26 6.14
C GLY A 24 -21.01 13.74 6.40
N SER A 25 -20.06 14.32 5.69
CA SER A 25 -19.87 15.75 5.42
C SER A 25 -18.68 15.90 4.44
N PRO A 26 -18.61 16.98 3.64
CA PRO A 26 -19.06 16.97 2.26
C PRO A 26 -17.90 16.99 1.25
N HIS A 27 -18.28 16.79 -0.01
CA HIS A 27 -17.46 16.89 -1.20
C HIS A 27 -16.76 18.24 -1.39
N GLN A 28 -15.73 18.17 -2.25
CA GLN A 28 -15.02 19.22 -3.01
C GLN A 28 -13.83 19.86 -2.26
N GLU A 29 -12.61 19.86 -2.80
CA GLU A 29 -12.26 20.14 -4.20
C GLU A 29 -11.14 19.24 -4.75
N LEU A 30 -11.39 18.69 -5.93
CA LEU A 30 -10.41 18.05 -6.80
C LEU A 30 -10.00 19.08 -7.86
N PRO A 31 -8.76 19.61 -7.87
CA PRO A 31 -8.29 20.39 -8.99
C PRO A 31 -7.48 19.52 -9.95
N THR A 32 -7.98 19.50 -11.18
CA THR A 32 -7.24 19.42 -12.45
C THR A 32 -6.69 18.06 -12.86
N SER A 33 -7.52 17.38 -13.64
CA SER A 33 -7.16 16.87 -14.97
C SER A 33 -5.78 17.37 -15.46
N LYS A 34 -4.79 16.50 -15.37
CA LYS A 34 -3.55 16.61 -16.15
C LYS A 34 -3.40 15.34 -16.97
N CYS A 35 -3.04 15.52 -18.23
CA CYS A 35 -2.83 14.43 -19.17
C CYS A 35 -1.75 13.45 -18.63
N PRO A 36 -2.00 12.13 -18.69
CA PRO A 36 -1.26 11.12 -17.93
C PRO A 36 0.21 10.92 -18.34
N SER A 37 0.62 11.38 -19.53
CA SER A 37 1.95 11.05 -20.08
C SER A 37 3.14 11.80 -19.46
N LYS A 38 2.92 12.97 -18.84
CA LYS A 38 4.02 13.74 -18.22
C LYS A 38 4.35 13.28 -16.80
N GLU A 39 3.34 12.88 -16.04
CA GLU A 39 3.47 12.54 -14.63
C GLU A 39 4.25 11.22 -14.43
N PHE A 40 4.07 10.22 -15.31
CA PHE A 40 4.83 8.97 -15.29
C PHE A 40 6.34 9.14 -15.47
N ASN A 41 6.72 9.95 -16.45
CA ASN A 41 8.11 10.25 -16.73
C ASN A 41 8.77 10.96 -15.54
N GLN A 42 8.01 11.81 -14.85
CA GLN A 42 8.48 12.50 -13.64
C GLN A 42 8.61 11.54 -12.45
N ALA A 43 7.62 10.69 -12.20
CA ALA A 43 7.66 9.71 -11.11
C ALA A 43 8.82 8.72 -11.29
N THR A 44 9.01 8.21 -12.51
CA THR A 44 10.13 7.32 -12.84
C THR A 44 11.48 7.98 -12.62
N LYS A 45 11.62 9.26 -12.99
CA LYS A 45 12.84 10.03 -12.75
C LYS A 45 13.11 10.22 -11.25
N LEU A 46 12.07 10.54 -10.46
CA LEU A 46 12.19 10.65 -9.01
C LEU A 46 12.60 9.33 -8.36
N LEU A 47 12.05 8.21 -8.83
CA LEU A 47 12.44 6.88 -8.39
C LEU A 47 13.93 6.61 -8.70
N GLN A 48 14.37 6.84 -9.94
CA GLN A 48 15.76 6.64 -10.33
C GLN A 48 16.74 7.48 -9.48
N GLN A 49 16.41 8.74 -9.24
CA GLN A 49 17.22 9.61 -8.39
C GLN A 49 17.24 9.13 -6.93
N THR A 50 16.11 8.64 -6.42
CA THR A 50 16.02 8.11 -5.06
C THR A 50 16.86 6.85 -4.90
N ILE A 51 16.74 5.91 -5.85
CA ILE A 51 17.54 4.69 -5.86
C ILE A 51 19.04 5.01 -5.93
N ALA A 52 19.45 5.91 -6.82
CA ALA A 52 20.86 6.30 -6.94
C ALA A 52 21.43 6.88 -5.63
N ARG A 53 20.62 7.58 -4.82
CA ARG A 53 21.04 8.13 -3.52
C ARG A 53 21.20 7.07 -2.43
N ILE A 54 20.47 5.95 -2.53
CA ILE A 54 20.53 4.87 -1.53
C ILE A 54 21.36 3.68 -2.01
N GLU A 55 21.95 3.76 -3.20
CA GLU A 55 22.85 2.74 -3.74
C GLU A 55 24.06 2.57 -2.80
N GLY A 56 24.40 1.31 -2.48
CA GLY A 56 25.46 1.00 -1.52
C GLY A 56 25.04 1.02 -0.04
N ALA A 57 23.91 1.63 0.31
CA ALA A 57 23.35 1.54 1.67
C ALA A 57 22.52 0.26 1.89
N TYR A 58 21.99 -0.32 0.81
CA TYR A 58 21.21 -1.56 0.83
C TYR A 58 21.83 -2.60 -0.12
N ALA A 59 21.54 -3.88 0.15
CA ALA A 59 21.96 -4.97 -0.73
C ALA A 59 21.33 -4.84 -2.14
N HIS A 60 22.03 -5.32 -3.17
CA HIS A 60 21.52 -5.28 -4.55
C HIS A 60 20.16 -5.93 -4.71
N SER A 61 19.88 -7.01 -3.96
CA SER A 61 18.56 -7.66 -3.96
C SER A 61 17.45 -6.74 -3.47
N THR A 62 17.70 -5.96 -2.41
CA THR A 62 16.77 -4.96 -1.87
C THR A 62 16.55 -3.81 -2.85
N ILE A 63 17.62 -3.29 -3.46
CA ILE A 63 17.50 -2.25 -4.49
C ILE A 63 16.66 -2.73 -5.68
N ARG A 64 16.87 -3.98 -6.13
CA ARG A 64 16.07 -4.58 -7.19
C ARG A 64 14.60 -4.74 -6.81
N ALA A 65 14.31 -5.17 -5.58
CA ALA A 65 12.95 -5.27 -5.07
C ALA A 65 12.28 -3.88 -5.11
N TYR A 66 12.91 -2.85 -4.52
CA TYR A 66 12.34 -1.50 -4.55
C TYR A 66 12.06 -1.00 -5.97
N LYS A 67 12.97 -1.22 -6.93
CA LYS A 67 12.70 -0.85 -8.33
C LYS A 67 11.45 -1.55 -8.89
N ALA A 68 11.25 -2.82 -8.59
CA ALA A 68 10.11 -3.59 -9.05
C ALA A 68 8.81 -3.13 -8.37
N ASP A 69 8.81 -3.03 -7.03
CA ASP A 69 7.66 -2.66 -6.22
C ASP A 69 7.15 -1.26 -6.59
N PHE A 70 8.05 -0.27 -6.66
CA PHE A 70 7.71 1.09 -7.07
C PHE A 70 7.35 1.19 -8.56
N GLY A 71 7.94 0.36 -9.42
CA GLY A 71 7.55 0.28 -10.83
C GLY A 71 6.08 -0.09 -10.99
N LYS A 72 5.64 -1.16 -10.32
CA LYS A 72 4.23 -1.59 -10.33
C LYS A 72 3.30 -0.56 -9.72
N PHE A 73 3.73 0.12 -8.66
CA PHE A 73 2.93 1.18 -8.06
C PHE A 73 2.76 2.39 -9.02
N ILE A 74 3.81 2.76 -9.75
CA ILE A 74 3.73 3.83 -10.74
C ILE A 74 2.77 3.44 -11.88
N GLU A 75 2.86 2.20 -12.38
CA GLU A 75 1.93 1.65 -13.39
C GLU A 75 0.47 1.68 -12.89
N PHE A 76 0.23 1.20 -11.66
CA PHE A 76 -1.08 1.28 -11.02
C PHE A 76 -1.63 2.71 -10.96
N CYS A 77 -0.80 3.69 -10.57
CA CYS A 77 -1.22 5.08 -10.51
C CYS A 77 -1.51 5.67 -11.90
N GLU A 78 -0.79 5.28 -12.95
CA GLU A 78 -1.11 5.70 -14.33
C GLU A 78 -2.49 5.21 -14.76
N GLU A 79 -2.80 3.94 -14.51
CA GLU A 79 -4.09 3.34 -14.86
C GLU A 79 -5.26 4.06 -14.17
N HIS A 80 -5.03 4.56 -12.96
CA HIS A 80 -6.01 5.29 -12.15
C HIS A 80 -5.97 6.82 -12.34
N THR A 81 -5.09 7.34 -13.21
CA THR A 81 -4.86 8.79 -13.40
C THR A 81 -4.52 9.52 -12.08
N GLU A 82 -3.80 8.84 -11.19
CA GLU A 82 -3.33 9.38 -9.92
C GLU A 82 -1.83 9.73 -9.96
N GLY A 83 -1.40 10.64 -9.08
CA GLY A 83 0.02 10.98 -8.95
C GLY A 83 0.78 9.91 -8.16
N ALA A 84 1.74 9.25 -8.80
CA ALA A 84 2.52 8.18 -8.18
C ALA A 84 3.54 8.68 -7.15
N LEU A 85 4.39 9.66 -7.50
CA LEU A 85 5.45 10.16 -6.60
C LEU A 85 5.53 11.70 -6.63
N PRO A 86 5.50 12.39 -5.47
CA PRO A 86 5.26 11.85 -4.12
C PRO A 86 3.84 11.30 -3.96
N ALA A 87 3.71 10.12 -3.37
CA ALA A 87 2.44 9.41 -3.28
C ALA A 87 1.50 10.03 -2.24
N LEU A 88 0.20 10.04 -2.54
CA LEU A 88 -0.83 10.30 -1.54
C LEU A 88 -1.09 9.03 -0.70
N PRO A 89 -1.40 9.16 0.60
CA PRO A 89 -1.74 7.99 1.44
C PRO A 89 -2.92 7.17 0.89
N SER A 90 -3.89 7.83 0.27
CA SER A 90 -5.04 7.19 -0.39
C SER A 90 -4.62 6.30 -1.56
N SER A 91 -3.70 6.78 -2.41
CA SER A 91 -3.19 6.04 -3.56
C SER A 91 -2.47 4.75 -3.13
N ILE A 92 -1.69 4.83 -2.05
CA ILE A 92 -1.03 3.66 -1.45
C ILE A 92 -2.06 2.67 -0.89
N ALA A 93 -3.06 3.16 -0.17
CA ALA A 93 -4.11 2.31 0.40
C ALA A 93 -4.90 1.57 -0.69
N ASN A 94 -5.27 2.27 -1.77
CA ASN A 94 -5.95 1.70 -2.92
C ASN A 94 -5.10 0.62 -3.60
N PHE A 95 -3.81 0.89 -3.82
CA PHE A 95 -2.87 -0.08 -4.37
C PHE A 95 -2.77 -1.36 -3.53
N ILE A 96 -2.67 -1.24 -2.20
CA ILE A 96 -2.60 -2.40 -1.30
C ILE A 96 -3.91 -3.21 -1.33
N ILE A 97 -5.06 -2.54 -1.41
CA ILE A 97 -6.36 -3.19 -1.55
C ILE A 97 -6.40 -4.00 -2.85
N GLU A 98 -5.97 -3.42 -3.96
CA GLU A 98 -5.91 -4.10 -5.26
C GLU A 98 -4.99 -5.33 -5.24
N LEU A 99 -3.77 -5.17 -4.71
CA LEU A 99 -2.83 -6.28 -4.54
C LEU A 99 -3.40 -7.43 -3.69
N SER A 100 -4.25 -7.11 -2.72
CA SER A 100 -4.89 -8.09 -1.84
C SER A 100 -6.03 -8.83 -2.55
N ASN A 101 -6.75 -8.15 -3.45
CA ASN A 101 -7.83 -8.75 -4.24
C ASN A 101 -7.30 -9.70 -5.32
N ASP A 102 -6.09 -9.45 -5.83
CA ASP A 102 -5.39 -10.26 -6.84
C ASP A 102 -4.93 -11.66 -6.35
N LYS A 103 -5.31 -12.08 -5.14
CA LYS A 103 -4.94 -13.36 -4.50
C LYS A 103 -3.42 -13.61 -4.45
N ARG A 104 -2.60 -12.57 -4.53
CA ARG A 104 -1.17 -12.71 -4.22
C ARG A 104 -1.05 -13.08 -2.74
N SER A 105 -0.24 -14.09 -2.45
CA SER A 105 0.04 -14.44 -1.06
C SER A 105 0.50 -13.21 -0.29
N SER A 106 0.22 -13.13 1.01
CA SER A 106 0.71 -12.03 1.86
C SER A 106 2.24 -11.82 1.73
N ALA A 107 2.96 -12.90 1.45
CA ALA A 107 4.38 -12.91 1.21
C ALA A 107 4.78 -12.32 -0.17
N GLY A 108 3.90 -12.40 -1.18
CA GLY A 108 4.06 -11.77 -2.49
C GLY A 108 3.78 -10.27 -2.50
N ILE A 109 2.90 -9.80 -1.61
CA ILE A 109 2.63 -8.36 -1.41
C ILE A 109 3.83 -7.65 -0.76
N ARG A 110 4.59 -8.34 0.10
CA ARG A 110 5.77 -7.78 0.80
C ARG A 110 7.06 -7.78 0.01
N ARG A 111 7.11 -8.46 -1.14
CA ARG A 111 8.36 -8.80 -1.85
C ARG A 111 8.37 -8.39 -3.31
N GLY A 112 7.32 -7.74 -3.80
CA GLY A 112 7.12 -7.54 -5.22
C GLY A 112 6.43 -6.24 -5.54
#